data_AF-A0A943B6Y6-F1
#
_entry.id   AF-A0A943B6Y6-F1
#
_cell.length_a   1.000
_cell.length_b   1.000
_cell.length_c   1.000
_cell.angle_alpha   90.00
_cell.angle_beta   90.00
_cell.angle_gamma   90.00
#
_symmetry.space_group_name_H-M   'P 1'
#
loop_
_entity.id
_entity.type
_entity.pdbx_description
1 polymer ?
#
loop_
_entity_poly.entity_id
_entity_poly.type
_entity_poly.pdbx_seq_one_letter_code
_entity_poly.pdbx_strand_id
1 'polypeptide(L)'
;MSDIIKITNLSCTYVEKLRNNNTFFKNEFLLSGVFYVNLYTYDIYKTLLNFSLPLVDVDNIKKISLNIFLNNIRVYNNMQANFKISTLTSPFMGYTANWNNRPEINNFNSLNFSVNPSDVGKYMELDITYIIKNTNNNFYGIALESSQEKYTSMLQFLSSNSVNPPYITIETVSNKVNTAPENTDKIVTNIPTEISKNLPSKNTIENSIDTSMLTDLKTSVEDLNTKYSSLESLVKATADNIPAPQASNTNSELSSKISNLEEKLDAFNDIINTLKLNDDILKNTLNENDETIASIVNHLAEIEVKEKTTLNDMKELSEKVNTTITTINNQLLSLKTDSSSDLQNFKNHLEATSNNIKSLENSLSIMNNELSELKTQYDAIKSQLNVISIDTLN
;
A
#
# COMPACT_ATOMS: atom_id res chain seq x y z
N MET A 1 6.80 37.38 23.00
CA MET A 1 6.46 35.97 23.29
C MET A 1 5.59 35.50 22.15
N SER A 2 5.94 34.43 21.45
CA SER A 2 5.03 33.86 20.45
C SER A 2 3.86 33.17 21.15
N ASP A 3 2.64 33.37 20.64
CA ASP A 3 1.49 32.60 21.08
C ASP A 3 1.40 31.32 20.25
N ILE A 4 1.11 30.19 20.91
CA ILE A 4 0.95 28.88 20.25
C ILE A 4 -0.51 28.47 20.33
N ILE A 5 -1.15 28.35 19.16
CA ILE A 5 -2.52 27.87 19.02
C ILE A 5 -2.50 26.40 18.64
N LYS A 6 -3.13 25.53 19.44
CA LYS A 6 -3.30 24.10 19.14
C LYS A 6 -4.67 23.84 18.52
N ILE A 7 -4.70 23.13 17.39
CA ILE A 7 -5.89 22.86 16.60
C ILE A 7 -6.04 21.36 16.44
N THR A 8 -7.13 20.82 16.97
CA THR A 8 -7.43 19.39 16.89
C THR A 8 -7.91 19.00 15.49
N ASN A 9 -7.57 17.79 15.08
CA ASN A 9 -8.11 17.19 13.87
C ASN A 9 -9.64 17.05 13.95
N LEU A 10 -10.36 17.44 12.89
CA LEU A 10 -11.81 17.29 12.80
C LEU A 10 -12.21 15.89 12.34
N SER A 11 -11.46 15.36 11.38
CA SER A 11 -11.72 14.07 10.77
C SER A 11 -10.43 13.56 10.14
N CYS A 12 -10.19 12.26 10.28
CA CYS A 12 -9.10 11.58 9.60
C CYS A 12 -9.54 10.19 9.14
N THR A 13 -8.95 9.73 8.05
CA THR A 13 -9.00 8.34 7.61
C THR A 13 -7.76 8.06 6.78
N TYR A 14 -7.54 6.82 6.41
CA TYR A 14 -6.75 6.53 5.21
C TYR A 14 -7.64 5.93 4.13
N VAL A 15 -7.14 5.96 2.90
CA VAL A 15 -7.73 5.28 1.76
C VAL A 15 -6.72 4.32 1.19
N GLU A 16 -7.22 3.21 0.65
CA GLU A 16 -6.43 2.08 0.18
C GLU A 16 -6.80 1.76 -1.26
N LYS A 17 -5.79 1.52 -2.10
CA LYS A 17 -6.01 1.29 -3.53
C LYS A 17 -6.66 -0.06 -3.82
N LEU A 18 -6.25 -1.13 -3.14
CA LEU A 18 -6.79 -2.46 -3.40
C LEU A 18 -8.23 -2.61 -2.87
N ARG A 19 -8.50 -2.18 -1.63
CA ARG A 19 -9.87 -2.10 -1.07
C ARG A 19 -10.52 -0.75 -1.34
N ASN A 20 -10.66 -0.40 -2.61
CA ASN A 20 -11.01 0.95 -3.07
C ASN A 20 -12.38 1.50 -2.61
N ASN A 21 -13.33 0.64 -2.22
CA ASN A 21 -14.66 1.03 -1.77
C ASN A 21 -14.80 1.08 -0.24
N ASN A 22 -13.79 0.63 0.51
CA ASN A 22 -13.83 0.60 1.96
C ASN A 22 -13.51 1.98 2.55
N THR A 23 -14.14 2.27 3.69
CA THR A 23 -13.76 3.36 4.59
C THR A 23 -13.06 2.80 5.82
N PHE A 24 -12.04 3.50 6.31
CA PHE A 24 -11.24 3.10 7.45
C PHE A 24 -11.30 4.11 8.60
N PHE A 25 -12.33 4.97 8.61
CA PHE A 25 -12.44 6.08 9.55
C PHE A 25 -12.51 5.67 11.02
N LYS A 26 -12.90 4.42 11.32
CA LYS A 26 -12.99 3.87 12.68
C LYS A 26 -11.67 3.27 13.17
N ASN A 27 -10.67 3.14 12.31
CA ASN A 27 -9.40 2.54 12.71
C ASN A 27 -8.63 3.49 13.62
N GLU A 28 -7.92 2.93 14.60
CA GLU A 28 -6.99 3.67 15.46
C GLU A 28 -5.69 4.06 14.72
N PHE A 29 -5.43 3.40 13.59
CA PHE A 29 -4.24 3.62 12.76
C PHE A 29 -4.58 4.31 11.44
N LEU A 30 -3.70 5.19 11.02
CA LEU A 30 -3.67 5.81 9.69
C LEU A 30 -2.48 5.25 8.93
N LEU A 31 -2.70 4.84 7.68
CA LEU A 31 -1.66 4.29 6.83
C LEU A 31 -1.30 5.28 5.72
N SER A 32 0.00 5.45 5.48
CA SER A 32 0.52 6.29 4.42
C SER A 32 1.73 5.63 3.78
N GLY A 33 1.76 5.57 2.46
CA GLY A 33 2.89 5.04 1.72
C GLY A 33 2.52 3.82 0.89
N VAL A 34 3.51 2.97 0.63
CA VAL A 34 3.33 1.78 -0.21
C VAL A 34 3.66 0.54 0.59
N PHE A 35 2.79 -0.45 0.50
CA PHE A 35 3.02 -1.78 1.04
C PHE A 35 3.20 -2.78 -0.08
N TYR A 36 4.35 -3.43 -0.13
CA TYR A 36 4.60 -4.52 -1.06
C TYR A 36 3.92 -5.79 -0.55
N VAL A 37 2.91 -6.25 -1.29
CA VAL A 37 2.30 -7.56 -1.08
C VAL A 37 3.23 -8.62 -1.65
N ASN A 38 3.81 -8.36 -2.83
CA ASN A 38 4.90 -9.13 -3.44
C ASN A 38 5.71 -8.22 -4.38
N LEU A 39 6.70 -8.75 -5.11
CA LEU A 39 7.60 -7.98 -5.98
C LEU A 39 6.89 -7.24 -7.13
N TYR A 40 5.69 -7.66 -7.53
CA TYR A 40 4.92 -7.08 -8.63
C TYR A 40 3.67 -6.35 -8.18
N THR A 41 3.17 -6.65 -6.98
CA THR A 41 1.91 -6.14 -6.45
C THR A 41 2.18 -5.33 -5.20
N TYR A 42 1.77 -4.08 -5.24
CA TYR A 42 1.87 -3.17 -4.13
C TYR A 42 0.54 -2.45 -3.93
N ASP A 43 0.20 -2.25 -2.67
CA ASP A 43 -0.94 -1.46 -2.25
C ASP A 43 -0.48 -0.06 -1.87
N ILE A 44 -1.35 0.92 -2.12
CA ILE A 44 -1.06 2.33 -1.87
C ILE A 44 -2.03 2.83 -0.81
N TYR A 45 -1.46 3.40 0.24
CA TYR A 45 -2.18 4.01 1.33
C TYR A 45 -1.96 5.52 1.31
N LYS A 46 -3.05 6.27 1.43
CA LYS A 46 -2.98 7.72 1.61
C LYS A 46 -3.75 8.09 2.86
N THR A 47 -3.08 8.74 3.80
CA THR A 47 -3.72 9.30 4.98
C THR A 47 -4.31 10.65 4.61
N LEU A 48 -5.55 10.88 5.01
CA LEU A 48 -6.30 12.11 4.81
C LEU A 48 -6.64 12.70 6.17
N LEU A 49 -6.29 13.97 6.37
CA LEU A 49 -6.53 14.71 7.60
C LEU A 49 -7.32 15.97 7.27
N ASN A 50 -8.25 16.33 8.13
CA ASN A 50 -9.07 17.51 7.99
C ASN A 50 -8.97 18.41 9.24
N PHE A 51 -8.71 19.70 9.04
CA PHE A 51 -8.62 20.71 10.09
C PHE A 51 -9.43 21.95 9.75
N SER A 52 -9.97 22.60 10.78
CA SER A 52 -10.47 23.97 10.68
C SER A 52 -9.46 24.88 11.37
N LEU A 53 -8.75 25.69 10.58
CA LEU A 53 -7.84 26.68 11.12
C LEU A 53 -8.63 27.96 11.45
N PRO A 54 -8.32 28.64 12.57
CA PRO A 54 -8.90 29.95 12.86
C PRO A 54 -8.44 30.98 11.82
N LEU A 55 -9.22 32.03 11.65
CA LEU A 55 -8.81 33.20 10.87
C LEU A 55 -7.62 33.87 11.59
N VAL A 56 -6.41 33.57 11.13
CA VAL A 56 -5.17 34.20 11.58
C VAL A 56 -4.58 34.92 10.37
N ASP A 57 -4.20 36.18 10.58
CA ASP A 57 -3.48 36.96 9.58
C ASP A 57 -2.18 36.23 9.17
N VAL A 58 -2.06 35.93 7.89
CA VAL A 58 -0.95 35.15 7.30
C VAL A 58 0.40 35.80 7.58
N ASP A 59 0.44 37.13 7.67
CA ASP A 59 1.66 37.89 7.96
C ASP A 59 2.12 37.73 9.42
N ASN A 60 1.18 37.43 10.32
CA ASN A 60 1.46 37.20 11.74
C ASN A 60 1.80 35.73 12.06
N ILE A 61 1.77 34.83 11.08
CA ILE A 61 2.12 33.41 11.27
C ILE A 61 3.64 33.23 11.13
N LYS A 62 4.29 32.84 12.22
CA LYS A 62 5.72 32.48 12.23
C LYS A 62 5.95 31.05 11.75
N LYS A 63 5.18 30.10 12.26
CA LYS A 63 5.32 28.67 11.93
C LYS A 63 3.98 27.95 12.05
N ILE A 64 3.71 27.03 11.14
CA ILE A 64 2.61 26.06 11.26
C ILE A 64 3.21 24.67 11.22
N SER A 65 2.86 23.83 12.19
CA SER A 65 3.37 22.46 12.25
C SER A 65 2.27 21.44 12.41
N LEU A 66 2.29 20.41 11.56
CA LEU A 66 1.50 19.20 11.75
C LEU A 66 2.22 18.32 12.76
N ASN A 67 1.52 17.98 13.83
CA ASN A 67 1.99 17.06 14.84
C ASN A 67 1.22 15.75 14.69
N ILE A 68 1.95 14.68 14.34
CA ILE A 68 1.36 13.36 14.12
C ILE A 68 2.20 12.29 14.81
N PHE A 69 1.54 11.38 15.52
CA PHE A 69 2.23 10.32 16.25
C PHE A 69 2.59 9.17 15.33
N LEU A 70 3.87 8.85 15.24
CA LEU A 70 4.37 7.75 14.43
C LEU A 70 4.37 6.46 15.25
N ASN A 71 3.46 5.55 14.94
CA ASN A 71 3.32 4.28 15.66
C ASN A 71 4.30 3.22 15.16
N ASN A 72 4.51 3.14 13.84
CA ASN A 72 5.38 2.14 13.25
C ASN A 72 5.87 2.56 11.86
N ILE A 73 7.00 2.02 11.44
CA ILE A 73 7.56 2.17 10.11
C ILE A 73 7.82 0.77 9.55
N ARG A 74 7.37 0.54 8.32
CA ARG A 74 7.76 -0.63 7.54
C ARG A 74 8.49 -0.16 6.28
N VAL A 75 9.81 -0.34 6.26
CA VAL A 75 10.65 -0.01 5.11
C VAL A 75 10.78 -1.20 4.17
N TYR A 76 10.81 -0.91 2.87
CA TYR A 76 11.20 -1.89 1.85
C TYR A 76 12.71 -1.78 1.58
N ASN A 77 13.42 -2.91 1.50
CA ASN A 77 14.86 -3.01 1.15
C ASN A 77 15.79 -2.02 1.88
N ASN A 78 15.58 -1.79 3.18
CA ASN A 78 16.39 -0.87 4.00
C ASN A 78 16.46 0.57 3.47
N MET A 79 15.49 0.99 2.65
CA MET A 79 15.43 2.36 2.14
C MET A 79 15.02 3.33 3.23
N GLN A 80 15.49 4.58 3.14
CA GLN A 80 15.10 5.61 4.08
C GLN A 80 13.60 5.87 3.97
N ALA A 81 12.89 5.72 5.08
CA ALA A 81 11.47 5.99 5.16
C ALA A 81 11.21 7.46 4.84
N ASN A 82 10.25 7.71 3.96
CA ASN A 82 9.93 9.06 3.53
C ASN A 82 8.45 9.15 3.17
N PHE A 83 7.92 10.36 3.21
CA PHE A 83 6.56 10.65 2.80
C PHE A 83 6.47 12.09 2.31
N LYS A 84 5.41 12.35 1.57
CA LYS A 84 5.06 13.64 1.04
C LYS A 84 3.78 14.11 1.71
N ILE A 85 3.76 15.39 2.09
CA ILE A 85 2.59 16.09 2.58
C ILE A 85 2.09 17.01 1.48
N SER A 86 0.82 16.90 1.14
CA SER A 86 0.15 17.72 0.12
C SER A 86 -1.15 18.29 0.67
N THR A 87 -1.66 19.35 0.06
CA THR A 87 -2.98 19.90 0.40
C THR A 87 -4.09 19.21 -0.39
N LEU A 88 -5.29 19.14 0.18
CA LEU A 88 -6.50 18.65 -0.51
C LEU A 88 -7.24 19.82 -1.16
N THR A 89 -7.87 19.57 -2.31
CA THR A 89 -8.64 20.60 -3.04
C THR A 89 -10.01 20.89 -2.42
N SER A 90 -10.53 19.99 -1.58
CA SER A 90 -11.86 20.10 -0.97
C SER A 90 -11.98 19.37 0.37
N PRO A 91 -12.97 19.73 1.20
CA PRO A 91 -13.33 18.98 2.41
C PRO A 91 -13.80 17.56 2.15
N PHE A 92 -13.59 16.71 3.15
CA PHE A 92 -14.15 15.37 3.20
C PHE A 92 -14.69 15.03 4.59
N MET A 93 -15.63 14.08 4.59
CA MET A 93 -16.09 13.38 5.77
C MET A 93 -15.40 12.02 5.84
N GLY A 94 -14.72 11.71 6.95
CA GLY A 94 -13.91 10.49 7.07
C GLY A 94 -14.73 9.22 6.82
N TYR A 95 -15.97 9.18 7.29
CA TYR A 95 -16.85 8.00 7.20
C TYR A 95 -17.38 7.72 5.78
N THR A 96 -17.22 8.64 4.84
CA THR A 96 -17.59 8.42 3.43
C THR A 96 -16.38 8.28 2.52
N ALA A 97 -15.21 8.75 2.95
CA ALA A 97 -14.00 8.76 2.13
C ALA A 97 -13.46 7.33 1.91
N ASN A 98 -13.29 7.00 0.63
CA ASN A 98 -12.67 5.80 0.11
C ASN A 98 -11.74 6.18 -1.05
N TRP A 99 -11.09 5.20 -1.69
CA TRP A 99 -10.14 5.50 -2.76
C TRP A 99 -10.81 6.23 -3.94
N ASN A 100 -12.03 5.85 -4.28
CA ASN A 100 -12.71 6.34 -5.48
C ASN A 100 -13.32 7.74 -5.31
N ASN A 101 -13.67 8.15 -4.08
CA ASN A 101 -14.36 9.42 -3.81
C ASN A 101 -13.58 10.39 -2.91
N ARG A 102 -12.31 10.09 -2.60
CA ARG A 102 -11.43 11.01 -1.86
C ARG A 102 -11.30 12.37 -2.59
N PRO A 103 -11.07 13.47 -1.87
CA PRO A 103 -10.68 14.72 -2.49
C PRO A 103 -9.42 14.59 -3.35
N GLU A 104 -9.33 15.42 -4.39
CA GLU A 104 -8.12 15.52 -5.19
C GLU A 104 -6.97 16.07 -4.34
N ILE A 105 -5.76 15.55 -4.58
CA ILE A 105 -4.54 15.92 -3.86
C ILE A 105 -3.76 16.88 -4.74
N ASN A 106 -3.50 18.09 -4.24
CA ASN A 106 -2.71 19.10 -4.93
C ASN A 106 -1.21 18.80 -4.80
N ASN A 107 -0.66 18.11 -5.79
CA ASN A 107 0.76 17.74 -5.82
C ASN A 107 1.71 18.93 -6.03
N PHE A 108 1.24 20.05 -6.58
CA PHE A 108 2.06 21.25 -6.79
C PHE A 108 2.37 22.00 -5.49
N ASN A 109 1.53 21.81 -4.47
CA ASN A 109 1.70 22.41 -3.15
C ASN A 109 2.01 21.32 -2.12
N SER A 110 3.23 20.76 -2.21
CA SER A 110 3.65 19.61 -1.41
C SER A 110 5.09 19.75 -0.85
N LEU A 111 5.37 18.98 0.20
CA LEU A 111 6.66 18.93 0.90
C LEU A 111 7.06 17.47 1.17
N ASN A 112 8.34 17.14 0.99
CA ASN A 112 8.87 15.81 1.28
C ASN A 112 9.57 15.79 2.64
N PHE A 113 9.37 14.71 3.39
CA PHE A 113 9.96 14.49 4.70
C PHE A 113 10.62 13.12 4.74
N SER A 114 11.83 13.07 5.33
CA SER A 114 12.47 11.82 5.72
C SER A 114 12.11 11.48 7.17
N VAL A 115 11.94 10.19 7.45
CA VAL A 115 11.57 9.67 8.75
C VAL A 115 12.71 8.82 9.29
N ASN A 116 13.13 9.06 10.53
CA ASN A 116 14.13 8.22 11.18
C ASN A 116 13.44 7.11 11.98
N PRO A 117 14.02 5.89 12.03
CA PRO A 117 13.50 4.82 12.89
C PRO A 117 13.39 5.20 14.37
N SER A 118 14.23 6.12 14.84
CA SER A 118 14.16 6.70 16.19
C SER A 118 12.94 7.59 16.42
N ASP A 119 12.14 7.86 15.38
CA ASP A 119 10.90 8.64 15.47
C ASP A 119 9.67 7.82 15.86
N VAL A 120 9.79 6.50 15.88
CA VAL A 120 8.74 5.58 16.30
C VAL A 120 8.43 5.75 17.79
N GLY A 121 7.14 5.80 18.13
CA GLY A 121 6.66 5.91 19.51
C GLY A 121 6.57 7.35 20.05
N LYS A 122 6.68 8.37 19.19
CA LYS A 122 6.52 9.78 19.57
C LYS A 122 5.80 10.61 18.50
N TYR A 123 5.42 11.83 18.87
CA TYR A 123 4.95 12.84 17.92
C TYR A 123 6.10 13.35 17.05
N MET A 124 5.86 13.42 15.75
CA MET A 124 6.70 14.15 14.80
C MET A 124 6.10 15.53 14.57
N GLU A 125 6.92 16.57 14.70
CA GLU A 125 6.56 17.95 14.37
C GLU A 125 7.04 18.27 12.96
N LEU A 126 6.10 18.47 12.04
CA LEU A 126 6.35 18.62 10.60
C LEU A 126 6.00 20.05 10.19
N ASP A 127 6.99 20.83 9.76
CA ASP A 127 6.76 22.21 9.31
C ASP A 127 6.00 22.25 7.99
N ILE A 128 4.76 22.72 8.03
CA ILE A 128 3.85 22.84 6.89
C ILE A 128 3.49 24.29 6.58
N THR A 129 4.28 25.25 7.09
CA THR A 129 4.01 26.69 6.95
C THR A 129 3.82 27.08 5.49
N TYR A 130 4.72 26.63 4.62
CA TYR A 130 4.69 26.95 3.19
C TYR A 130 3.40 26.47 2.51
N ILE A 131 3.00 25.20 2.72
CA ILE A 131 1.85 24.64 2.03
C ILE A 131 0.53 25.27 2.50
N ILE A 132 0.43 25.63 3.78
CA ILE A 132 -0.76 26.26 4.33
C ILE A 132 -0.88 27.72 3.90
N LYS A 133 0.21 28.50 3.90
CA LYS A 133 0.20 29.91 3.46
C LYS A 133 -0.14 30.07 1.97
N ASN A 134 0.22 29.09 1.14
CA ASN A 134 -0.07 29.11 -0.29
C ASN A 134 -1.46 28.54 -0.67
N THR A 135 -2.33 28.29 0.32
CA THR A 135 -3.68 27.80 0.08
C THR A 135 -4.70 28.93 0.25
N ASN A 136 -5.47 29.24 -0.80
CA ASN A 136 -6.44 30.34 -0.82
C ASN A 136 -7.78 30.03 -0.11
N ASN A 137 -7.88 28.93 0.62
CA ASN A 137 -9.11 28.44 1.20
C ASN A 137 -9.03 28.42 2.74
N ASN A 138 -10.15 28.72 3.40
CA ASN A 138 -10.34 28.56 4.85
C ASN A 138 -10.40 27.07 5.29
N PHE A 139 -10.24 26.16 4.34
CA PHE A 139 -10.33 24.73 4.51
C PHE A 139 -8.93 24.11 4.37
N TYR A 140 -8.51 23.33 5.37
CA TYR A 140 -7.17 22.77 5.41
C TYR A 140 -7.23 21.26 5.51
N GLY A 141 -7.42 20.64 4.35
CA GLY A 141 -7.24 19.22 4.17
C GLY A 141 -5.79 18.92 3.83
N ILE A 142 -5.23 17.91 4.50
CA ILE A 142 -3.85 17.47 4.32
C ILE A 142 -3.87 15.99 3.91
N ALA A 143 -3.11 15.64 2.89
CA ALA A 143 -2.80 14.27 2.52
C ALA A 143 -1.36 13.93 2.91
N LEU A 144 -1.16 12.76 3.49
CA LEU A 144 0.16 12.12 3.58
C LEU A 144 0.15 10.94 2.60
N GLU A 145 1.14 10.91 1.73
CA GLU A 145 1.35 9.83 0.76
C GLU A 145 2.83 9.52 0.63
N SER A 146 3.18 8.46 -0.09
CA SER A 146 4.59 8.21 -0.40
C SER A 146 5.17 9.34 -1.24
N SER A 147 6.46 9.66 -1.05
CA SER A 147 7.17 10.57 -1.97
C SER A 147 7.41 9.95 -3.35
N GLN A 148 7.38 8.61 -3.44
CA GLN A 148 7.61 7.83 -4.66
C GLN A 148 6.56 6.74 -4.82
N GLU A 149 6.16 6.43 -6.06
CA GLU A 149 5.14 5.40 -6.31
C GLU A 149 5.62 3.97 -6.01
N LYS A 150 6.93 3.75 -5.98
CA LYS A 150 7.56 2.44 -5.74
C LYS A 150 8.78 2.60 -4.82
N TYR A 151 9.16 1.51 -4.17
CA TYR A 151 10.38 1.31 -3.39
C TYR A 151 10.48 2.33 -2.25
N THR A 152 9.43 2.37 -1.43
CA THR A 152 9.32 3.31 -0.31
C THR A 152 8.90 2.56 0.97
N SER A 153 8.58 3.33 2.00
CA SER A 153 8.04 2.84 3.26
C SER A 153 6.52 2.90 3.32
N MET A 154 5.95 2.04 4.15
CA MET A 154 4.62 2.24 4.74
C MET A 154 4.80 2.79 6.15
N LEU A 155 4.20 3.94 6.42
CA LEU A 155 4.15 4.60 7.71
C LEU A 155 2.79 4.35 8.35
N GLN A 156 2.81 4.01 9.63
CA GLN A 156 1.62 3.86 10.45
C GLN A 156 1.59 4.99 11.48
N PHE A 157 0.60 5.85 11.37
CA PHE A 157 0.33 6.93 12.32
C PHE A 157 -0.88 6.59 13.19
N LEU A 158 -1.04 7.32 14.30
CA LEU A 158 -2.24 7.23 15.10
C LEU A 158 -3.33 8.20 14.63
N SER A 159 -4.58 7.73 14.68
CA SER A 159 -5.77 8.45 14.22
C SER A 159 -6.45 9.22 15.36
N SER A 160 -7.51 9.95 15.01
CA SER A 160 -8.38 10.64 15.97
C SER A 160 -9.17 9.70 16.89
N ASN A 161 -9.20 8.40 16.61
CA ASN A 161 -9.80 7.40 17.51
C ASN A 161 -8.81 6.84 18.55
N SER A 162 -7.55 7.31 18.53
CA SER A 162 -6.51 6.86 19.45
C SER A 162 -6.29 7.83 20.62
N VAL A 163 -5.45 7.43 21.57
CA VAL A 163 -5.00 8.30 22.68
C VAL A 163 -4.08 9.44 22.25
N ASN A 164 -3.48 9.37 21.06
CA ASN A 164 -2.52 10.36 20.55
C ASN A 164 -2.97 10.88 19.17
N PRO A 165 -4.07 11.66 19.10
CA PRO A 165 -4.63 12.13 17.84
C PRO A 165 -3.72 13.16 17.14
N PRO A 166 -3.79 13.29 15.80
CA PRO A 166 -3.11 14.35 15.07
C PRO A 166 -3.62 15.75 15.44
N TYR A 167 -2.74 16.75 15.43
CA TYR A 167 -3.10 18.14 15.65
C TYR A 167 -2.17 19.11 14.90
N ILE A 168 -2.60 20.35 14.71
CA ILE A 168 -1.77 21.42 14.16
C ILE A 168 -1.41 22.40 15.28
N THR A 169 -0.19 22.94 15.24
CA THR A 169 0.22 24.09 16.06
C THR A 169 0.51 25.28 15.16
N ILE A 170 -0.01 26.45 15.50
CA ILE A 170 0.30 27.73 14.85
C ILE A 170 1.06 28.59 15.86
N GLU A 171 2.29 28.93 15.54
CA GLU A 171 3.09 29.91 16.26
C GLU A 171 2.94 31.29 15.60
N THR A 172 2.53 32.31 16.36
CA THR A 172 2.36 33.68 15.85
C THR A 172 3.47 34.62 16.31
N VAL A 173 3.70 35.68 15.52
CA VAL A 173 4.56 36.80 15.90
C VAL A 173 3.75 37.72 16.81
N SER A 174 4.18 37.89 18.06
CA SER A 174 3.52 38.81 18.99
C SER A 174 3.75 40.26 18.57
N ASN A 175 2.67 40.98 18.24
CA ASN A 175 2.69 42.44 18.14
C ASN A 175 2.71 43.07 19.54
N LYS A 176 3.89 43.06 20.17
CA LYS A 176 4.24 44.07 21.19
C LYS A 176 5.41 44.88 20.64
N VAL A 177 5.06 45.98 20.00
CA VAL A 177 5.95 47.11 19.76
C VAL A 177 6.39 47.65 21.11
N ASN A 178 7.69 47.70 21.38
CA ASN A 178 8.24 48.72 22.26
C ASN A 178 9.61 49.16 21.72
N THR A 179 9.66 50.47 21.50
CA THR A 179 10.75 51.31 21.05
C THR A 179 11.96 51.27 21.99
N ALA A 180 13.14 51.46 21.38
CA ALA A 180 14.50 51.58 21.94
C ALA A 180 14.67 52.76 22.96
N PRO A 181 15.87 53.12 23.50
CA PRO A 181 17.24 52.64 23.20
C PRO A 181 18.25 52.53 24.40
N GLU A 182 19.49 52.15 24.06
CA GLU A 182 20.81 52.50 24.66
C GLU A 182 21.17 52.09 26.11
N ASN A 183 22.28 51.35 26.29
CA ASN A 183 23.57 51.97 26.62
C ASN A 183 24.73 50.96 26.78
N THR A 184 25.90 51.44 26.40
CA THR A 184 27.25 50.91 26.56
C THR A 184 27.70 50.85 28.02
N ASP A 185 28.54 49.89 28.41
CA ASP A 185 29.53 50.12 29.46
C ASP A 185 30.82 49.29 29.31
N LYS A 186 31.92 49.96 29.64
CA LYS A 186 33.33 49.58 29.46
C LYS A 186 33.84 48.75 30.64
N ILE A 187 34.75 47.81 30.38
CA ILE A 187 35.57 47.14 31.41
C ILE A 187 37.01 47.64 31.29
N VAL A 188 37.55 48.12 32.41
CA VAL A 188 38.95 48.55 32.58
C VAL A 188 39.70 47.44 33.31
N THR A 189 40.85 47.02 32.77
CA THR A 189 41.82 46.14 33.46
C THR A 189 43.18 46.85 33.50
N ASN A 190 43.70 47.11 34.70
CA ASN A 190 45.09 47.51 34.89
C ASN A 190 45.76 46.55 35.89
N ILE A 191 46.77 45.84 35.40
CA ILE A 191 47.81 45.14 36.17
C ILE A 191 49.09 45.97 36.01
N PRO A 192 49.96 46.03 37.03
CA PRO A 192 51.38 45.83 36.72
C PRO A 192 52.14 44.92 37.69
N THR A 193 53.09 44.20 37.10
CA THR A 193 54.09 43.30 37.68
C THR A 193 55.46 44.00 37.71
N GLU A 194 56.42 43.37 38.41
CA GLU A 194 57.90 43.51 38.35
C GLU A 194 58.58 44.22 39.53
N ILE A 195 59.81 43.91 40.00
CA ILE A 195 60.78 42.80 39.89
C ILE A 195 61.78 42.98 41.06
N SER A 196 62.43 41.89 41.47
CA SER A 196 63.53 41.73 42.45
C SER A 196 64.72 42.71 42.33
N LYS A 197 65.52 42.85 43.42
CA LYS A 197 66.99 42.64 43.38
C LYS A 197 67.70 42.72 44.75
N ASN A 198 68.65 41.79 44.88
CA ASN A 198 69.99 41.90 45.48
C ASN A 198 70.25 41.64 46.98
N LEU A 199 70.96 40.52 47.18
CA LEU A 199 71.81 40.15 48.31
C LEU A 199 73.27 40.58 48.02
N PRO A 200 74.12 40.78 49.05
CA PRO A 200 75.51 40.34 48.93
C PRO A 200 75.99 39.56 50.17
N SER A 201 77.06 38.79 49.94
CA SER A 201 77.66 37.81 50.85
C SER A 201 79.16 38.05 51.05
N LYS A 202 79.64 37.73 52.27
CA LYS A 202 80.83 36.92 52.62
C LYS A 202 82.19 37.59 53.01
N ASN A 203 82.58 37.30 54.27
CA ASN A 203 83.91 37.09 54.93
C ASN A 203 84.87 38.29 55.12
N THR A 204 85.50 38.48 56.30
CA THR A 204 86.60 37.66 56.88
C THR A 204 86.80 37.90 58.40
N ILE A 205 87.50 36.97 59.07
CA ILE A 205 87.51 36.52 60.48
C ILE A 205 88.58 37.23 61.35
N GLU A 206 88.39 37.35 62.68
CA GLU A 206 89.36 36.89 63.72
C GLU A 206 88.87 36.94 65.20
N ASN A 207 88.85 35.74 65.81
CA ASN A 207 89.19 35.34 67.19
C ASN A 207 88.40 35.82 68.42
N SER A 208 87.47 34.96 68.87
CA SER A 208 87.57 34.25 70.18
C SER A 208 86.55 33.10 70.25
N ILE A 209 86.93 31.88 69.84
CA ILE A 209 86.09 30.69 70.07
C ILE A 209 86.62 29.97 71.29
N ASP A 210 85.81 30.01 72.34
CA ASP A 210 86.01 29.27 73.58
C ASP A 210 86.04 27.77 73.28
N THR A 211 87.12 27.10 73.69
CA THR A 211 87.43 25.71 73.33
C THR A 211 86.36 24.73 73.84
N SER A 212 85.59 25.13 74.85
CA SER A 212 84.45 24.39 75.42
C SER A 212 83.26 24.29 74.47
N MET A 213 82.92 25.36 73.75
CA MET A 213 81.80 25.38 72.80
C MET A 213 82.06 24.50 71.57
N LEU A 214 83.32 24.36 71.15
CA LEU A 214 83.69 23.52 70.03
C LEU A 214 83.61 22.03 70.37
N THR A 215 83.91 21.65 71.62
CA THR A 215 83.74 20.28 72.11
C THR A 215 82.27 19.89 72.19
N ASP A 216 81.39 20.75 72.72
CA ASP A 216 79.95 20.47 72.84
C ASP A 216 79.27 20.34 71.47
N LEU A 217 79.71 21.13 70.49
CA LEU A 217 79.27 21.02 69.09
C LEU A 217 79.70 19.70 68.47
N LYS A 218 80.94 19.25 68.70
CA LYS A 218 81.40 17.94 68.21
C LYS A 218 80.60 16.80 68.83
N THR A 219 80.36 16.83 70.14
CA THR A 219 79.54 15.81 70.82
C THR A 219 78.10 15.80 70.31
N SER A 220 77.48 16.96 70.09
CA SER A 220 76.13 17.04 69.51
C SER A 220 76.06 16.51 68.07
N VAL A 221 77.09 16.75 67.25
CA VAL A 221 77.16 16.25 65.87
C VAL A 221 77.33 14.72 65.86
N GLU A 222 78.13 14.17 66.77
CA GLU A 222 78.33 12.72 66.92
C GLU A 222 77.02 12.00 67.31
N ASP A 223 76.25 12.59 68.24
CA ASP A 223 74.94 12.07 68.69
C ASP A 223 73.87 12.13 67.57
N LEU A 224 73.90 13.19 66.75
CA LEU A 224 73.04 13.29 65.58
C LEU A 224 73.37 12.24 64.51
N ASN A 225 74.65 11.99 64.25
CA ASN A 225 75.08 10.98 63.30
C ASN A 225 74.65 9.56 63.73
N THR A 226 74.77 9.25 65.02
CA THR A 226 74.32 7.94 65.54
C THR A 226 72.80 7.77 65.44
N LYS A 227 72.02 8.83 65.69
CA LYS A 227 70.56 8.83 65.46
C LYS A 227 70.20 8.66 63.98
N TYR A 228 70.94 9.30 63.08
CA TYR A 228 70.74 9.18 61.64
C TYR A 228 70.99 7.75 61.14
N SER A 229 72.10 7.13 61.54
CA SER A 229 72.41 5.73 61.16
C SER A 229 71.38 4.74 61.71
N SER A 230 70.81 5.01 62.89
CA SER A 230 69.73 4.19 63.47
C SER A 230 68.42 4.30 62.67
N LEU A 231 68.10 5.50 62.17
CA LEU A 231 66.96 5.74 61.30
C LEU A 231 67.14 5.07 59.92
N GLU A 232 68.33 5.13 59.34
CA GLU A 232 68.64 4.50 58.06
C GLU A 232 68.51 2.97 58.13
N SER A 233 69.00 2.39 59.24
CA SER A 233 68.80 0.97 59.58
C SER A 233 67.31 0.60 59.68
N LEU A 234 66.51 1.42 60.38
CA LEU A 234 65.08 1.18 60.56
C LEU A 234 64.33 1.26 59.22
N VAL A 235 64.64 2.25 58.38
CA VAL A 235 64.03 2.40 57.04
C VAL A 235 64.35 1.20 56.16
N LYS A 236 65.59 0.71 56.20
CA LYS A 236 66.01 -0.46 55.42
C LYS A 236 65.31 -1.74 55.89
N ALA A 237 65.23 -1.96 57.20
CA ALA A 237 64.48 -3.08 57.78
C ALA A 237 62.97 -3.00 57.47
N THR A 238 62.41 -1.79 57.37
CA THR A 238 60.99 -1.60 57.01
C THR A 238 60.76 -1.88 55.52
N ALA A 239 61.67 -1.48 54.64
CA ALA A 239 61.60 -1.75 53.21
C ALA A 239 61.75 -3.25 52.89
N ASP A 240 62.64 -3.95 53.60
CA ASP A 240 62.89 -5.39 53.41
C ASP A 240 61.75 -6.28 53.93
N ASN A 241 60.85 -5.76 54.79
CA ASN A 241 59.71 -6.48 55.35
C ASN A 241 58.37 -6.21 54.64
N ILE A 242 58.35 -5.45 53.54
CA ILE A 242 57.15 -5.32 52.69
C ILE A 242 57.08 -6.55 51.77
N PRO A 243 56.13 -7.47 51.94
CA PRO A 243 56.02 -8.62 51.04
C PRO A 243 55.63 -8.14 49.65
N ALA A 244 56.38 -8.54 48.62
CA ALA A 244 55.97 -8.33 47.24
C ALA A 244 54.62 -9.03 46.99
N PRO A 245 53.62 -8.36 46.39
CA PRO A 245 52.29 -8.91 46.23
C PRO A 245 52.33 -10.12 45.28
N GLN A 246 51.88 -11.28 45.77
CA GLN A 246 51.64 -12.50 45.00
C GLN A 246 50.44 -12.31 44.05
N ALA A 247 50.59 -11.50 43.01
CA ALA A 247 49.52 -11.15 42.05
C ALA A 247 49.54 -12.00 40.75
N SER A 248 50.54 -12.89 40.57
CA SER A 248 50.75 -13.57 39.28
C SER A 248 49.74 -14.66 38.96
N ASN A 249 49.24 -15.38 39.97
CA ASN A 249 48.45 -16.60 39.75
C ASN A 249 46.96 -16.30 39.50
N THR A 250 46.44 -15.24 40.12
CA THR A 250 45.07 -14.75 39.90
C THR A 250 44.90 -14.11 38.53
N ASN A 251 45.94 -13.47 37.99
CA ASN A 251 45.89 -12.84 36.68
C ASN A 251 45.85 -13.87 35.54
N SER A 252 46.58 -14.98 35.63
CA SER A 252 46.55 -16.01 34.57
C SER A 252 45.20 -16.73 34.50
N GLU A 253 44.54 -16.93 35.64
CA GLU A 253 43.22 -17.57 35.71
C GLU A 253 42.10 -16.66 35.20
N LEU A 254 42.25 -15.34 35.37
CA LEU A 254 41.37 -14.33 34.77
C LEU A 254 41.55 -14.29 33.26
N SER A 255 42.79 -14.28 32.77
CA SER A 255 43.08 -14.28 31.33
C SER A 255 42.53 -15.52 30.61
N SER A 256 42.62 -16.71 31.22
CA SER A 256 42.05 -17.92 30.62
C SER A 256 40.52 -17.90 30.58
N LYS A 257 39.87 -17.35 31.61
CA LYS A 257 38.42 -17.14 31.63
C LYS A 257 37.97 -16.12 30.59
N ILE A 258 38.73 -15.04 30.38
CA ILE A 258 38.46 -14.03 29.34
C ILE A 258 38.57 -14.68 27.95
N SER A 259 39.65 -15.41 27.68
CA SER A 259 39.84 -16.09 26.40
C SER A 259 38.73 -17.10 26.08
N ASN A 260 38.25 -17.85 27.08
CA ASN A 260 37.11 -18.76 26.90
C ASN A 260 35.79 -18.02 26.57
N LEU A 261 35.59 -16.82 27.14
CA LEU A 261 34.44 -15.99 26.84
C LEU A 261 34.51 -15.40 25.44
N GLU A 262 35.70 -15.01 24.98
CA GLU A 262 35.93 -14.55 23.60
C GLU A 262 35.61 -15.65 22.58
N GLU A 263 36.11 -16.88 22.79
CA GLU A 263 35.78 -18.02 21.92
C GLU A 263 34.27 -18.31 21.88
N LYS A 264 33.59 -18.21 23.02
CA LYS A 264 32.12 -18.39 23.08
C LYS A 264 31.38 -17.26 22.38
N LEU A 265 31.90 -16.03 22.44
CA LEU A 265 31.33 -14.88 21.76
C LEU A 265 31.47 -15.03 20.24
N ASP A 266 32.62 -15.49 19.76
CA ASP A 266 32.84 -15.77 18.35
C ASP A 266 31.91 -16.87 17.83
N ALA A 267 31.80 -17.99 18.56
CA ALA A 267 30.86 -19.06 18.23
C ALA A 267 29.39 -18.56 18.21
N PHE A 268 29.03 -17.67 19.13
CA PHE A 268 27.71 -17.06 19.16
C PHE A 268 27.47 -16.12 17.96
N ASN A 269 28.48 -15.35 17.56
CA ASN A 269 28.41 -14.50 16.37
C ASN A 269 28.24 -15.32 15.08
N ASP A 270 28.92 -16.46 14.96
CA ASP A 270 28.75 -17.39 13.83
C ASP A 270 27.33 -17.96 13.75
N ILE A 271 26.75 -18.31 14.90
CA ILE A 271 25.34 -18.74 14.98
C ILE A 271 24.42 -17.62 14.51
N ILE A 272 24.63 -16.38 14.98
CA ILE A 272 23.84 -15.22 14.54
C ILE A 272 23.93 -15.02 13.03
N ASN A 273 25.13 -15.13 12.45
CA ASN A 273 25.33 -14.95 11.01
C ASN A 273 24.62 -16.06 10.21
N THR A 274 24.68 -17.30 10.70
CA THR A 274 23.95 -18.43 10.11
C THR A 274 22.43 -18.21 10.16
N LEU A 275 21.92 -17.71 11.29
CA LEU A 275 20.49 -17.40 11.45
C LEU A 275 20.04 -16.28 10.51
N LYS A 276 20.86 -15.23 10.32
CA LYS A 276 20.58 -14.16 9.34
C LYS A 276 20.51 -14.71 7.92
N LEU A 277 21.46 -15.56 7.53
CA LEU A 277 21.47 -16.19 6.21
C LEU A 277 20.21 -17.05 6.00
N ASN A 278 19.80 -17.82 7.02
CA ASN A 278 18.58 -18.61 6.94
C ASN A 278 17.32 -17.75 6.84
N ASP A 279 17.26 -16.62 7.54
CA ASP A 279 16.16 -15.65 7.43
C ASP A 279 16.07 -15.07 6.00
N ASP A 280 17.21 -14.70 5.41
CA ASP A 280 17.27 -14.21 4.03
C ASP A 280 16.82 -15.28 3.02
N ILE A 281 17.24 -16.54 3.19
CA ILE A 281 16.79 -17.66 2.35
C ILE A 281 15.28 -17.84 2.46
N LEU A 282 14.73 -17.89 3.68
CA LEU A 282 13.30 -18.04 3.91
C LEU A 282 12.50 -16.90 3.27
N LYS A 283 12.99 -15.67 3.39
CA LYS A 283 12.35 -14.49 2.80
C LYS A 283 12.33 -14.54 1.27
N ASN A 284 13.41 -15.01 0.66
CA ASN A 284 13.46 -15.21 -0.80
C ASN A 284 12.50 -16.32 -1.25
N THR A 285 12.49 -17.47 -0.57
CA THR A 285 11.54 -18.55 -0.87
C THR A 285 10.09 -18.11 -0.69
N LEU A 286 9.78 -17.28 0.31
CA LEU A 286 8.44 -16.74 0.51
C LEU A 286 8.04 -15.81 -0.65
N ASN A 287 8.96 -14.95 -1.11
CA ASN A 287 8.71 -14.07 -2.25
C ASN A 287 8.44 -14.88 -3.55
N GLU A 288 9.24 -15.91 -3.84
CA GLU A 288 9.03 -16.78 -5.00
C GLU A 288 7.67 -17.48 -4.95
N ASN A 289 7.25 -17.92 -3.76
CA ASN A 289 5.93 -18.49 -3.55
C ASN A 289 4.82 -17.44 -3.77
N ASP A 290 4.98 -16.21 -3.30
CA ASP A 290 4.01 -15.14 -3.51
C ASP A 290 3.85 -14.78 -5.00
N GLU A 291 4.94 -14.77 -5.75
CA GLU A 291 4.91 -14.59 -7.22
C GLU A 291 4.19 -15.75 -7.92
N THR A 292 4.48 -16.98 -7.49
CA THR A 292 3.83 -18.19 -8.02
C THR A 292 2.32 -18.15 -7.74
N ILE A 293 1.92 -17.79 -6.52
CA ILE A 293 0.51 -17.65 -6.14
C ILE A 293 -0.16 -16.54 -6.96
N ALA A 294 0.49 -15.39 -7.13
CA ALA A 294 -0.05 -14.30 -7.96
C ALA A 294 -0.27 -14.74 -9.41
N SER A 295 0.67 -15.48 -9.99
CA SER A 295 0.54 -16.06 -11.33
C SER A 295 -0.63 -17.04 -11.41
N ILE A 296 -0.78 -17.93 -10.42
CA ILE A 296 -1.91 -18.88 -10.37
C ILE A 296 -3.25 -18.13 -10.27
N VAL A 297 -3.35 -17.12 -9.42
CA VAL A 297 -4.57 -16.30 -9.28
C VAL A 297 -4.93 -15.61 -10.59
N ASN A 298 -3.96 -15.06 -11.31
CA ASN A 298 -4.21 -14.44 -12.62
C ASN A 298 -4.69 -15.47 -13.66
N HIS A 299 -4.05 -16.64 -13.73
CA HIS A 299 -4.49 -17.71 -14.63
C HIS A 299 -5.92 -18.20 -14.30
N LEU A 300 -6.28 -18.30 -13.01
CA LEU A 300 -7.63 -18.67 -12.60
C LEU A 300 -8.68 -17.62 -13.00
N ALA A 301 -8.36 -16.32 -12.87
CA ALA A 301 -9.24 -15.25 -13.31
C ALA A 301 -9.44 -15.27 -14.84
N GLU A 302 -8.39 -15.56 -15.61
CA GLU A 302 -8.50 -15.72 -17.07
C GLU A 302 -9.37 -16.92 -17.46
N ILE A 303 -9.27 -18.03 -16.73
CA ILE A 303 -10.12 -19.21 -16.92
C ILE A 303 -11.58 -18.87 -16.63
N GLU A 304 -11.86 -18.19 -15.51
CA GLU A 304 -13.23 -17.79 -15.13
C GLU A 304 -13.88 -16.92 -16.21
N VAL A 305 -13.14 -15.95 -16.76
CA VAL A 305 -13.63 -15.08 -17.85
C VAL A 305 -13.91 -15.89 -19.12
N LYS A 306 -12.99 -16.81 -19.49
CA LYS A 306 -13.16 -17.67 -20.66
C LYS A 306 -14.39 -18.58 -20.52
N GLU A 307 -14.54 -19.25 -19.39
CA GLU A 307 -15.69 -20.13 -19.12
C GLU A 307 -17.01 -19.36 -19.18
N LYS A 308 -17.07 -18.16 -18.57
CA LYS A 308 -18.27 -17.31 -18.60
C LYS A 308 -18.64 -16.88 -20.02
N THR A 309 -17.63 -16.56 -20.83
CA THR A 309 -17.84 -16.17 -22.24
C THR A 309 -18.37 -17.35 -23.04
N THR A 310 -17.71 -18.51 -22.94
CA THR A 310 -18.15 -19.74 -23.62
C THR A 310 -19.55 -20.16 -23.22
N LEU A 311 -19.91 -20.04 -21.93
CA LEU A 311 -21.26 -20.35 -21.46
C LEU A 311 -22.32 -19.43 -22.08
N ASN A 312 -22.02 -18.13 -22.21
CA ASN A 312 -22.91 -17.18 -22.86
C ASN A 312 -23.09 -17.49 -24.35
N ASP A 313 -22.01 -17.80 -25.06
CA ASP A 313 -22.05 -18.17 -26.48
C ASP A 313 -22.90 -19.44 -26.69
N MET A 314 -22.74 -20.44 -25.82
CA MET A 314 -23.55 -21.67 -25.84
C MET A 314 -25.03 -21.39 -25.58
N LYS A 315 -25.34 -20.45 -24.67
CA LYS A 315 -26.72 -20.04 -24.39
C LYS A 315 -27.35 -19.36 -25.61
N GLU A 316 -26.63 -18.43 -26.24
CA GLU A 316 -27.11 -17.76 -27.45
C GLU A 316 -27.33 -18.75 -28.60
N LEU A 317 -26.40 -19.70 -28.78
CA LEU A 317 -26.55 -20.77 -29.77
C LEU A 317 -27.79 -21.62 -29.49
N SER A 318 -28.02 -21.99 -28.23
CA SER A 318 -29.21 -22.75 -27.82
C SER A 318 -30.51 -22.00 -28.14
N GLU A 319 -30.57 -20.70 -27.87
CA GLU A 319 -31.73 -19.86 -28.18
C GLU A 319 -31.97 -19.76 -29.70
N LYS A 320 -30.91 -19.59 -30.50
CA LYS A 320 -31.00 -19.61 -31.98
C LYS A 320 -31.50 -20.95 -32.52
N VAL A 321 -31.00 -22.05 -31.98
CA VAL A 321 -31.43 -23.41 -32.36
C VAL A 321 -32.92 -23.60 -32.04
N ASN A 322 -33.36 -23.22 -30.83
CA ASN A 322 -34.77 -23.33 -30.43
C ASN A 322 -35.70 -22.49 -31.33
N THR A 323 -35.27 -21.28 -31.68
CA THR A 323 -36.03 -20.40 -32.59
C THR A 323 -36.13 -21.01 -33.99
N THR A 324 -35.03 -21.59 -34.48
CA THR A 324 -34.98 -22.28 -35.78
C THR A 324 -35.90 -23.51 -35.79
N ILE A 325 -35.83 -24.35 -34.76
CA ILE A 325 -36.71 -25.52 -34.61
C ILE A 325 -38.18 -25.10 -34.59
N THR A 326 -38.53 -24.06 -33.83
CA THR A 326 -39.90 -23.53 -33.77
C THR A 326 -40.38 -23.06 -35.15
N THR A 327 -39.52 -22.36 -35.89
CA THR A 327 -39.82 -21.90 -37.25
C THR A 327 -40.06 -23.06 -38.20
N ILE A 328 -39.17 -24.06 -38.19
CA ILE A 328 -39.29 -25.27 -39.03
C ILE A 328 -40.59 -26.02 -38.70
N ASN A 329 -40.91 -26.21 -37.41
CA ASN A 329 -42.13 -26.89 -37.00
C ASN A 329 -43.39 -26.17 -37.50
N ASN A 330 -43.41 -24.83 -37.42
CA ASN A 330 -44.53 -24.04 -37.93
C ASN A 330 -44.66 -24.17 -39.45
N GLN A 331 -43.54 -24.11 -40.19
CA GLN A 331 -43.55 -24.31 -41.65
C GLN A 331 -44.04 -25.71 -42.03
N LEU A 332 -43.62 -26.74 -41.30
CA LEU A 332 -44.03 -28.12 -41.53
C LEU A 332 -45.52 -28.32 -41.25
N LEU A 333 -46.07 -27.65 -40.22
CA LEU A 333 -47.50 -27.65 -39.92
C LEU A 333 -48.32 -27.00 -41.04
N SER A 334 -47.86 -25.86 -41.56
CA SER A 334 -48.50 -25.20 -42.71
C SER A 334 -48.49 -26.11 -43.95
N LEU A 335 -47.32 -26.65 -44.31
CA LEU A 335 -47.19 -27.57 -45.46
C LEU A 335 -48.12 -28.79 -45.36
N LYS A 336 -48.23 -29.37 -44.16
CA LYS A 336 -49.15 -30.49 -43.91
C LYS A 336 -50.61 -30.08 -44.13
N THR A 337 -50.99 -28.90 -43.68
CA THR A 337 -52.36 -28.37 -43.81
C THR A 337 -52.70 -28.09 -45.26
N ASP A 338 -51.81 -27.39 -45.98
CA ASP A 338 -51.98 -27.03 -47.39
C ASP A 338 -52.06 -28.28 -48.26
N SER A 339 -51.13 -29.24 -48.07
CA SER A 339 -51.13 -30.50 -48.82
C SER A 339 -52.40 -31.32 -48.59
N SER A 340 -52.94 -31.31 -47.37
CA SER A 340 -54.18 -32.01 -47.05
C SER A 340 -55.39 -31.35 -47.73
N SER A 341 -55.42 -30.02 -47.78
CA SER A 341 -56.45 -29.25 -48.47
C SER A 341 -56.41 -29.52 -49.98
N ASP A 342 -55.23 -29.45 -50.58
CA ASP A 342 -55.04 -29.70 -52.01
C ASP A 342 -55.43 -31.13 -52.40
N LEU A 343 -55.06 -32.12 -51.58
CA LEU A 343 -55.45 -33.51 -51.82
C LEU A 343 -56.97 -33.70 -51.75
N GLN A 344 -57.64 -33.04 -50.80
CA GLN A 344 -59.10 -33.09 -50.70
C GLN A 344 -59.76 -32.42 -51.91
N ASN A 345 -59.24 -31.28 -52.36
CA ASN A 345 -59.71 -30.61 -53.57
C ASN A 345 -59.53 -31.50 -54.80
N PHE A 346 -58.37 -32.14 -54.97
CA PHE A 346 -58.12 -33.07 -56.08
C PHE A 346 -59.08 -34.26 -56.04
N LYS A 347 -59.31 -34.84 -54.85
CA LYS A 347 -60.28 -35.92 -54.67
C LYS A 347 -61.69 -35.51 -55.09
N ASN A 348 -62.15 -34.33 -54.69
CA ASN A 348 -63.46 -33.79 -55.07
C ASN A 348 -63.56 -33.60 -56.60
N HIS A 349 -62.51 -33.09 -57.26
CA HIS A 349 -62.49 -32.93 -58.71
C HIS A 349 -62.51 -34.27 -59.46
N LEU A 350 -61.80 -35.28 -58.95
CA LEU A 350 -61.79 -36.63 -59.52
C LEU A 350 -63.18 -37.26 -59.42
N GLU A 351 -63.85 -37.11 -58.27
CA GLU A 351 -65.21 -37.61 -58.06
C GLU A 351 -66.22 -36.93 -58.99
N ALA A 352 -66.14 -35.61 -59.14
CA ALA A 352 -66.94 -34.86 -60.11
C ALA A 352 -66.70 -35.34 -61.55
N THR A 353 -65.44 -35.55 -61.93
CA THR A 353 -65.07 -36.07 -63.26
C THR A 353 -65.61 -37.48 -63.48
N SER A 354 -65.52 -38.35 -62.48
CA SER A 354 -66.06 -39.72 -62.53
C SER A 354 -67.58 -39.70 -62.73
N ASN A 355 -68.31 -38.82 -62.03
CA ASN A 355 -69.75 -38.67 -62.19
C ASN A 355 -70.11 -38.15 -63.58
N ASN A 356 -69.35 -37.20 -64.14
CA ASN A 356 -69.54 -36.72 -65.50
C ASN A 356 -69.32 -37.84 -66.53
N ILE A 357 -68.29 -38.68 -66.36
CA ILE A 357 -68.05 -39.84 -67.23
C ILE A 357 -69.23 -40.80 -67.20
N LYS A 358 -69.74 -41.17 -66.01
CA LYS A 358 -70.92 -42.04 -65.87
C LYS A 358 -72.15 -41.45 -66.59
N SER A 359 -72.34 -40.13 -66.50
CA SER A 359 -73.44 -39.46 -67.22
C SER A 359 -73.27 -39.52 -68.74
N LEU A 360 -72.04 -39.40 -69.24
CA LEU A 360 -71.73 -39.54 -70.66
C LEU A 360 -71.91 -40.99 -71.14
N GLU A 361 -71.46 -41.98 -70.36
CA GLU A 361 -71.67 -43.41 -70.64
C GLU A 361 -73.16 -43.74 -70.76
N ASN A 362 -73.98 -43.23 -69.84
CA ASN A 362 -75.45 -43.36 -69.91
C ASN A 362 -76.02 -42.72 -71.18
N SER A 363 -75.58 -41.51 -71.51
CA SER A 363 -76.03 -40.79 -72.71
C SER A 363 -75.65 -41.54 -74.00
N LEU A 364 -74.44 -42.09 -74.07
CA LEU A 364 -73.98 -42.94 -75.17
C LEU A 364 -74.79 -44.22 -75.29
N SER A 365 -75.14 -44.85 -74.16
CA SER A 365 -76.00 -46.04 -74.16
C SER A 365 -77.38 -45.74 -74.74
N ILE A 366 -77.99 -44.60 -74.39
CA ILE A 366 -79.29 -44.17 -74.94
C ILE A 366 -79.17 -43.95 -76.45
N MET A 367 -78.15 -43.18 -76.88
CA MET A 367 -77.92 -42.91 -78.31
C MET A 367 -77.70 -44.18 -79.13
N ASN A 368 -76.98 -45.17 -78.59
CA ASN A 368 -76.79 -46.47 -79.24
C ASN A 368 -78.10 -47.24 -79.40
N ASN A 369 -78.99 -47.19 -78.40
CA ASN A 369 -80.31 -47.81 -78.49
C ASN A 369 -81.17 -47.10 -79.57
N GLU A 370 -81.23 -45.77 -79.54
CA GLU A 370 -81.95 -44.97 -80.55
C GLU A 370 -81.43 -45.25 -81.97
N LEU A 371 -80.11 -45.35 -82.15
CA LEU A 371 -79.50 -45.69 -83.44
C LEU A 371 -79.88 -47.11 -83.90
N SER A 372 -79.95 -48.08 -82.97
CA SER A 372 -80.40 -49.44 -83.25
C SER A 372 -81.87 -49.50 -83.69
N GLU A 373 -82.73 -48.71 -83.03
CA GLU A 373 -84.13 -48.55 -83.42
C GLU A 373 -84.25 -47.92 -84.81
N LEU A 374 -83.53 -46.83 -85.07
CA LEU A 374 -83.53 -46.16 -86.37
C LEU A 374 -83.03 -47.10 -87.48
N LYS A 375 -82.01 -47.91 -87.19
CA LYS A 375 -81.50 -48.93 -88.10
C LYS A 375 -82.57 -49.99 -88.42
N THR A 376 -83.29 -50.45 -87.40
CA THR A 376 -84.40 -51.40 -87.56
C THR A 376 -85.53 -50.79 -88.41
N GLN A 377 -85.91 -49.54 -88.14
CA GLN A 377 -86.91 -48.81 -88.92
C GLN A 377 -86.47 -48.65 -90.39
N TYR A 378 -85.21 -48.28 -90.63
CA TYR A 378 -84.64 -48.16 -91.97
C TYR A 378 -84.70 -49.49 -92.73
N ASP A 379 -84.29 -50.60 -92.09
CA ASP A 379 -84.30 -51.92 -92.72
C ASP A 379 -85.74 -52.38 -93.03
N ALA A 380 -86.72 -52.06 -92.18
CA ALA A 380 -88.13 -52.31 -92.42
C ALA A 380 -88.68 -51.52 -93.63
N ILE A 381 -88.40 -50.22 -93.71
CA ILE A 381 -88.79 -49.37 -94.85
C ILE A 381 -88.15 -49.89 -96.15
N LYS A 382 -86.85 -50.22 -96.11
CA LYS A 382 -86.14 -50.79 -97.25
C LYS A 382 -86.78 -52.09 -97.74
N SER A 383 -87.22 -52.96 -96.84
CA SER A 383 -87.96 -54.18 -97.18
C SER A 383 -89.34 -53.87 -97.80
N GLN A 384 -90.10 -52.92 -97.25
CA GLN A 384 -91.40 -52.52 -97.79
C GLN A 384 -91.29 -51.97 -99.22
N LEU A 385 -90.27 -51.13 -99.49
CA LEU A 385 -89.99 -50.59 -100.83
C LEU A 385 -89.68 -51.68 -101.86
N ASN A 386 -88.95 -52.72 -101.45
CA ASN A 386 -88.67 -53.88 -102.31
C ASN A 386 -89.94 -54.65 -102.69
N VAL A 387 -90.90 -54.79 -101.77
CA VAL A 387 -92.19 -55.46 -102.05
C VAL A 387 -93.02 -54.64 -103.05
N ILE A 388 -93.15 -53.32 -102.84
CA ILE A 388 -93.90 -52.44 -103.74
C ILE A 388 -93.36 -52.49 -105.17
N SER A 389 -92.02 -52.52 -105.31
CA SER A 389 -91.37 -52.57 -106.62
C SER A 389 -91.63 -53.89 -107.38
N ILE A 390 -91.97 -54.98 -106.67
CA ILE A 390 -92.33 -56.28 -107.27
C ILE A 390 -93.82 -56.32 -107.65
N ASP A 391 -94.71 -55.77 -106.81
CA ASP A 391 -96.15 -55.77 -107.07
C ASP A 391 -96.58 -54.83 -108.22
N THR A 392 -95.80 -53.81 -108.55
CA THR A 392 -96.06 -52.94 -109.72
C THR A 392 -95.60 -53.50 -111.08
N LEU A 393 -95.04 -54.73 -111.10
CA LEU A 393 -94.53 -55.40 -112.30
C LEU A 393 -95.33 -56.65 -112.73
N ASN A 394 -96.46 -56.94 -112.07
CA ASN A 394 -97.48 -57.89 -112.51
C ASN A 394 -98.76 -57.15 -112.91
#